data_AF-A0A0R3SUN6-F1
#
_entry.id   AF-A0A0R3SUN6-F1
#
_cell.length_a   1.000
_cell.length_b   1.000
_cell.length_c   1.000
_cell.angle_alpha   90.00
_cell.angle_beta   90.00
_cell.angle_gamma   90.00
#
_symmetry.space_group_name_H-M   'P 1'
#
loop_
_entity.id
_entity.type
_entity.pdbx_description
1 polymer ?
#
loop_
_entity_poly.entity_id
_entity_poly.type
_entity_poly.pdbx_seq_one_letter_code
_entity_poly.pdbx_strand_id
1 'polypeptide(L)'
;MRRCVGGLVFVLWIFLICIKPVYSFGTNRKDKILLISAEYVPFDIIISPDVNLSTFRSFINESCLLNEISLEDFNSSADVHSAILSGGLYHTSSVDKLVANNCDQIIRSKLSPHFEPLWLTNQRQGMKSGSFYWPDDFVAVNKSRPDFAVGSNPTERNAYFDTKMIHRWLLNPSITFMSIFIPPPPVLRDSEFMYNYVEYVDEFISNLLLIIKKSSRLNSSVSIIFIGGTAVVNNQNNFEAVPIRKIFKQWPVSAFGNHFKQARLLEFWPTPNELEEDDLRLLDEQNPDYFSCSTTEFRQQNPNLDTGLLPPYYLVAKSGKILQGNTDSRNPEITSMPRSSPFVLLWGKAFTTSPEVCGFSQSKSNSPIQLYDIYPMVCWALGLQQPWLNWGKLSRVKKYLKNHPSDAQVADFEGGIIAALALALAITFIACALKHHLRYNSLHPVGNNMASVRYKKRRIRRPWLGSVQASGSLSHHVLLGNHRDDNGFALDESEEEEVLMENDLSARENRRREKESADAYIQMLHSPTGNRSAPSLTRA
;
A
#
# COMPACT_ATOMS: atom_id res chain seq x y z
N MET A 1 2.46 -4.41 -48.70
CA MET A 1 2.82 -3.76 -47.42
C MET A 1 2.23 -2.36 -47.23
N ARG A 2 2.36 -1.40 -48.16
CA ARG A 2 1.95 0.03 -48.00
C ARG A 2 0.51 0.39 -47.53
N ARG A 3 -0.42 -0.55 -47.30
CA ARG A 3 -1.80 -0.27 -46.85
C ARG A 3 -2.10 -0.55 -45.37
N CYS A 4 -1.19 -1.18 -44.61
CA CYS A 4 -1.45 -1.50 -43.19
C CYS A 4 -1.08 -0.37 -42.21
N VAL A 5 -0.19 0.55 -42.60
CA VAL A 5 0.35 1.59 -41.70
C VAL A 5 -0.73 2.60 -41.27
N GLY A 6 -1.55 3.07 -42.20
CA GLY A 6 -2.59 4.08 -41.91
C GLY A 6 -3.64 3.61 -40.89
N GLY A 7 -4.00 2.32 -40.90
CA GLY A 7 -4.93 1.76 -39.92
C GLY A 7 -4.35 1.72 -38.50
N LEU A 8 -3.05 1.38 -38.37
CA LEU A 8 -2.38 1.37 -37.06
C LEU A 8 -2.28 2.79 -36.49
N VAL A 9 -1.89 3.77 -37.31
CA VAL A 9 -1.80 5.19 -36.91
C VAL A 9 -3.17 5.71 -36.47
N PHE A 10 -4.25 5.40 -37.21
CA PHE A 10 -5.59 5.88 -36.85
C PHE A 10 -6.12 5.27 -35.55
N VAL A 11 -5.82 3.98 -35.28
CA VAL A 11 -6.14 3.34 -33.99
C VAL A 11 -5.30 3.95 -32.85
N LEU A 12 -4.02 4.25 -33.08
CA LEU A 12 -3.18 4.97 -32.10
C LEU A 12 -3.73 6.36 -31.80
N TRP A 13 -4.20 7.07 -32.83
CA TRP A 13 -4.79 8.41 -32.70
C TRP A 13 -6.11 8.40 -31.91
N ILE A 14 -6.98 7.40 -32.16
CA ILE A 14 -8.19 7.19 -31.34
C ILE A 14 -7.82 6.84 -29.89
N PHE A 15 -6.80 6.00 -29.67
CA PHE A 15 -6.29 5.72 -28.31
C PHE A 15 -5.81 7.01 -27.62
N LEU A 16 -5.06 7.87 -28.32
CA LEU A 16 -4.55 9.15 -27.81
C LEU A 16 -5.63 10.23 -27.61
N ILE A 17 -6.82 10.09 -28.22
CA ILE A 17 -7.97 10.99 -28.05
C ILE A 17 -8.93 10.49 -26.97
N CYS A 18 -9.14 9.17 -26.86
CA CYS A 18 -9.93 8.58 -25.78
C CYS A 18 -9.18 8.60 -24.44
N ILE A 19 -7.85 8.58 -24.45
CA ILE A 19 -7.03 8.87 -23.27
C ILE A 19 -6.99 10.39 -23.07
N LYS A 20 -7.72 10.85 -22.04
CA LYS A 20 -7.84 12.23 -21.51
C LYS A 20 -9.03 13.08 -22.01
N PRO A 21 -10.23 12.83 -21.48
CA PRO A 21 -10.81 13.79 -20.57
C PRO A 21 -10.03 13.74 -19.24
N VAL A 22 -8.94 14.52 -19.10
CA VAL A 22 -8.48 14.88 -17.75
C VAL A 22 -9.49 15.88 -17.24
N TYR A 23 -10.54 15.39 -16.58
CA TYR A 23 -11.26 16.23 -15.64
C TYR A 23 -10.26 16.63 -14.58
N SER A 24 -9.82 17.89 -14.67
CA SER A 24 -8.92 18.51 -13.71
C SER A 24 -9.68 18.76 -12.41
N PHE A 25 -9.95 17.68 -11.67
CA PHE A 25 -10.16 17.72 -10.23
C PHE A 25 -8.99 18.53 -9.67
N GLY A 26 -9.29 19.73 -9.18
CA GLY A 26 -8.29 20.76 -9.01
C GLY A 26 -7.21 20.30 -8.05
N THR A 27 -5.96 20.20 -8.53
CA THR A 27 -4.83 19.82 -7.68
C THR A 27 -4.62 20.93 -6.65
N ASN A 28 -5.25 20.82 -5.48
CA ASN A 28 -5.13 21.84 -4.45
C ASN A 28 -3.81 21.64 -3.69
N ARG A 29 -2.70 21.98 -4.36
CA ARG A 29 -1.30 21.83 -3.90
C ARG A 29 -0.95 22.62 -2.62
N LYS A 30 -1.95 23.20 -1.94
CA LYS A 30 -1.83 23.86 -0.64
C LYS A 30 -2.44 23.02 0.48
N ASP A 31 -3.48 22.24 0.21
CA ASP A 31 -4.19 21.46 1.21
C ASP A 31 -3.37 20.27 1.68
N LYS A 32 -3.54 19.91 2.95
CA LYS A 32 -2.72 18.93 3.66
C LYS A 32 -3.61 18.03 4.49
N ILE A 33 -3.37 16.73 4.46
CA ILE A 33 -4.05 15.76 5.33
C ILE A 33 -3.04 15.07 6.23
N LEU A 34 -3.30 15.13 7.54
CA LEU A 34 -2.67 14.26 8.53
C LEU A 34 -3.62 13.10 8.80
N LEU A 35 -3.15 11.89 8.55
CA LEU A 35 -3.83 10.66 8.93
C LEU A 35 -3.16 10.13 10.20
N ILE A 36 -3.86 10.28 11.33
CA ILE A 36 -3.35 9.97 12.67
C ILE A 36 -4.11 8.76 13.21
N SER A 37 -3.42 7.75 13.75
CA SER A 37 -4.09 6.64 14.43
C SER A 37 -3.43 6.27 15.76
N ALA A 38 -4.25 5.82 16.71
CA ALA A 38 -3.84 5.42 18.05
C ALA A 38 -4.63 4.16 18.49
N GLU A 39 -3.92 3.05 18.70
CA GLU A 39 -4.50 1.74 19.02
C GLU A 39 -5.47 1.77 20.21
N TYR A 40 -4.96 2.12 21.38
CA TYR A 40 -5.62 1.95 22.68
C TYR A 40 -6.36 3.22 23.15
N VAL A 41 -6.97 3.94 22.22
CA VAL A 41 -7.84 5.10 22.52
C VAL A 41 -9.30 4.68 22.28
N PRO A 42 -9.98 4.03 23.25
CA PRO A 42 -11.37 3.60 23.08
C PRO A 42 -12.31 4.79 23.28
N PHE A 43 -13.32 4.90 22.42
CA PHE A 43 -14.24 6.04 22.38
C PHE A 43 -14.92 6.35 23.73
N ASP A 44 -15.28 5.32 24.49
CA ASP A 44 -16.01 5.43 25.76
C ASP A 44 -15.23 6.19 26.85
N ILE A 45 -13.90 6.08 26.89
CA ILE A 45 -13.05 6.83 27.84
C ILE A 45 -13.06 8.33 27.49
N ILE A 46 -13.12 8.66 26.20
CA ILE A 46 -13.00 10.03 25.70
C ILE A 46 -14.26 10.85 25.94
N ILE A 47 -15.42 10.19 25.86
CA ILE A 47 -16.73 10.78 26.19
C ILE A 47 -17.05 10.70 27.68
N SER A 48 -16.25 10.00 28.49
CA SER A 48 -16.47 9.87 29.92
C SER A 48 -16.48 11.24 30.61
N PRO A 49 -17.46 11.53 31.49
CA PRO A 49 -17.46 12.77 32.27
C PRO A 49 -16.28 12.83 33.23
N ASP A 50 -15.81 11.68 33.71
CA ASP A 50 -14.87 11.54 34.84
C ASP A 50 -13.41 11.84 34.48
N VAL A 51 -13.05 11.82 33.19
CA VAL A 51 -11.69 12.10 32.71
C VAL A 51 -11.62 13.48 32.05
N ASN A 52 -10.66 14.32 32.45
CA ASN A 52 -10.57 15.72 32.01
C ASN A 52 -9.89 15.91 30.64
N LEU A 53 -10.40 15.23 29.62
CA LEU A 53 -9.87 15.22 28.25
C LEU A 53 -10.34 16.46 27.46
N SER A 54 -9.89 17.63 27.91
CA SER A 54 -10.38 18.92 27.44
C SER A 54 -10.09 19.17 25.95
N THR A 55 -8.98 18.67 25.42
CA THR A 55 -8.66 18.82 24.00
C THR A 55 -9.57 17.94 23.16
N PHE A 56 -9.74 16.66 23.50
CA PHE A 56 -10.65 15.77 22.80
C PHE A 56 -12.09 16.28 22.84
N ARG A 57 -12.58 16.80 23.97
CA ARG A 57 -13.92 17.41 24.05
C ARG A 57 -14.06 18.59 23.08
N SER A 58 -13.06 19.46 22.95
CA SER A 58 -13.05 20.52 21.93
C SER A 58 -12.94 19.97 20.50
N PHE A 59 -12.12 18.95 20.29
CA PHE A 59 -11.82 18.37 18.99
C PHE A 59 -13.02 17.60 18.41
N ILE A 60 -13.74 16.83 19.24
CA ILE A 60 -15.01 16.18 18.89
C ILE A 60 -16.05 17.23 18.46
N ASN A 61 -16.21 18.31 19.24
CA ASN A 61 -17.15 19.40 18.93
C ASN A 61 -16.80 20.19 17.66
N GLU A 62 -15.54 20.19 17.23
CA GLU A 62 -15.08 20.83 15.98
C GLU A 62 -15.03 19.87 14.77
N SER A 63 -15.32 18.58 14.95
CA SER A 63 -15.10 17.54 13.93
C SER A 63 -16.39 16.88 13.47
N CYS A 64 -16.35 16.24 12.30
CA CYS A 64 -17.29 15.18 12.01
C CYS A 64 -16.89 13.91 12.79
N LEU A 65 -17.72 13.49 13.75
CA LEU A 65 -17.59 12.21 14.43
C LEU A 65 -18.28 11.10 13.63
N LEU A 66 -17.58 9.98 13.46
CA LEU A 66 -18.09 8.70 13.00
C LEU A 66 -17.66 7.64 14.02
N ASN A 67 -18.60 6.90 14.60
CA ASN A 67 -18.34 5.87 15.63
C ASN A 67 -18.81 4.48 15.17
N GLU A 68 -18.62 3.47 16.03
CA GLU A 68 -19.16 2.10 15.84
C GLU A 68 -18.68 1.40 14.55
N ILE A 69 -17.44 1.67 14.11
CA ILE A 69 -16.85 1.01 12.93
C ILE A 69 -16.44 -0.43 13.31
N SER A 70 -16.76 -1.43 12.49
CA SER A 70 -16.46 -2.83 12.81
C SER A 70 -14.98 -3.17 12.64
N LEU A 71 -14.50 -4.11 13.49
CA LEU A 71 -13.20 -4.76 13.38
C LEU A 71 -13.29 -6.25 12.99
N GLU A 72 -14.47 -6.77 12.65
CA GLU A 72 -14.70 -8.21 12.50
C GLU A 72 -13.96 -8.85 11.31
N ASP A 73 -13.70 -8.08 10.25
CA ASP A 73 -12.91 -8.52 9.09
C ASP A 73 -11.38 -8.56 9.36
N PHE A 74 -10.90 -8.14 10.54
CA PHE A 74 -9.48 -7.99 10.85
C PHE A 74 -8.97 -8.97 11.93
N ASN A 75 -7.76 -9.48 11.74
CA ASN A 75 -7.13 -10.47 12.64
C ASN A 75 -6.09 -9.83 13.58
N SER A 76 -5.51 -8.72 13.15
CA SER A 76 -4.47 -7.98 13.86
C SER A 76 -4.57 -6.48 13.56
N SER A 77 -3.99 -5.67 14.44
CA SER A 77 -3.85 -4.24 14.21
C SER A 77 -2.98 -3.91 12.98
N ALA A 78 -2.12 -4.82 12.53
CA ALA A 78 -1.38 -4.68 11.28
C ALA A 78 -2.33 -4.64 10.07
N ASP A 79 -3.32 -5.54 10.07
CA ASP A 79 -4.34 -5.59 9.02
C ASP A 79 -5.16 -4.28 8.99
N VAL A 80 -5.50 -3.76 10.18
CA VAL A 80 -6.21 -2.48 10.34
C VAL A 80 -5.43 -1.30 9.77
N HIS A 81 -4.15 -1.15 10.13
CA HIS A 81 -3.33 -0.01 9.66
C HIS A 81 -2.96 -0.14 8.17
N SER A 82 -2.87 -1.37 7.64
CA SER A 82 -2.76 -1.64 6.20
C SER A 82 -4.02 -1.21 5.45
N ALA A 83 -5.21 -1.56 5.95
CA ALA A 83 -6.50 -1.18 5.36
C ALA A 83 -6.76 0.33 5.41
N ILE A 84 -6.42 0.98 6.52
CA ILE A 84 -6.50 2.45 6.66
C ILE A 84 -5.59 3.16 5.66
N LEU A 85 -4.33 2.70 5.50
CA LEU A 85 -3.34 3.39 4.67
C LEU A 85 -3.42 3.05 3.17
N SER A 86 -3.89 1.85 2.80
CA SER A 86 -3.88 1.36 1.40
C SER A 86 -5.25 0.96 0.85
N GLY A 87 -6.30 0.97 1.68
CA GLY A 87 -7.64 0.57 1.27
C GLY A 87 -7.81 -0.94 1.06
N GLY A 88 -6.87 -1.76 1.54
CA GLY A 88 -6.92 -3.23 1.55
C GLY A 88 -5.78 -3.81 2.39
N LEU A 89 -5.52 -5.11 2.29
CA LEU A 89 -4.47 -5.78 3.06
C LEU A 89 -3.23 -6.05 2.20
N TYR A 90 -2.05 -5.64 2.65
CA TYR A 90 -0.77 -5.96 2.01
C TYR A 90 -0.56 -7.47 1.80
N HIS A 91 -1.10 -8.28 2.72
CA HIS A 91 -1.15 -9.74 2.62
C HIS A 91 -2.59 -10.21 2.43
N THR A 92 -2.85 -10.98 1.38
CA THR A 92 -4.18 -11.53 1.10
C THR A 92 -4.32 -12.94 1.68
N SER A 93 -5.51 -13.29 2.18
CA SER A 93 -5.82 -14.62 2.74
C SER A 93 -5.78 -15.77 1.72
N SER A 94 -5.52 -15.49 0.44
CA SER A 94 -5.17 -16.50 -0.56
C SER A 94 -3.83 -17.18 -0.29
N VAL A 95 -2.93 -16.53 0.48
CA VAL A 95 -1.67 -17.09 0.99
C VAL A 95 -1.92 -18.39 1.78
N ASP A 96 -3.04 -18.49 2.50
CA ASP A 96 -3.41 -19.63 3.36
C ASP A 96 -3.65 -20.95 2.62
N LYS A 97 -3.74 -20.96 1.29
CA LYS A 97 -4.06 -22.17 0.50
C LYS A 97 -2.90 -22.75 -0.32
N LEU A 98 -1.78 -22.03 -0.46
CA LEU A 98 -0.67 -22.45 -1.34
C LEU A 98 0.74 -22.10 -0.83
N VAL A 99 0.88 -21.33 0.26
CA VAL A 99 2.15 -20.64 0.60
C VAL A 99 2.70 -21.04 1.97
N ALA A 100 2.65 -22.34 2.30
CA ALA A 100 3.45 -22.85 3.41
C ALA A 100 4.95 -22.78 3.04
N ASN A 101 5.73 -22.05 3.83
CA ASN A 101 7.20 -21.93 3.77
C ASN A 101 7.82 -21.11 2.60
N ASN A 102 7.06 -20.33 1.81
CA ASN A 102 7.67 -19.45 0.77
C ASN A 102 7.95 -18.03 1.29
N CYS A 103 9.05 -17.87 2.02
CA CYS A 103 9.50 -16.59 2.57
C CYS A 103 9.72 -15.50 1.50
N ASP A 104 10.23 -15.90 0.34
CA ASP A 104 10.45 -15.02 -0.80
C ASP A 104 9.16 -14.32 -1.25
N GLN A 105 8.05 -15.05 -1.26
CA GLN A 105 6.73 -14.54 -1.63
C GLN A 105 6.14 -13.60 -0.56
N ILE A 106 6.42 -13.84 0.72
CA ILE A 106 5.98 -12.96 1.82
C ILE A 106 6.73 -11.62 1.76
N ILE A 107 8.05 -11.65 1.59
CA ILE A 107 8.86 -10.42 1.47
C ILE A 107 8.49 -9.67 0.18
N ARG A 108 8.29 -10.38 -0.95
CA ARG A 108 7.79 -9.76 -2.20
C ARG A 108 6.40 -9.13 -2.03
N SER A 109 5.52 -9.67 -1.19
CA SER A 109 4.20 -9.04 -0.93
C SER A 109 4.28 -7.77 -0.07
N LYS A 110 5.32 -7.57 0.75
CA LYS A 110 5.65 -6.26 1.36
C LYS A 110 6.20 -5.28 0.32
N LEU A 111 7.09 -5.75 -0.56
CA LEU A 111 7.79 -4.92 -1.55
C LEU A 111 6.94 -4.56 -2.78
N SER A 112 5.91 -5.34 -3.09
CA SER A 112 4.97 -5.11 -4.20
C SER A 112 3.56 -5.59 -3.82
N PRO A 113 2.91 -4.91 -2.84
CA PRO A 113 1.58 -5.25 -2.38
C PRO A 113 0.54 -4.99 -3.47
N HIS A 114 -0.59 -5.70 -3.38
CA HIS A 114 -1.71 -5.52 -4.30
C HIS A 114 -2.39 -4.14 -4.13
N PHE A 115 -2.38 -3.63 -2.89
CA PHE A 115 -2.93 -2.35 -2.46
C PHE A 115 -1.79 -1.35 -2.22
N GLU A 116 -1.89 -0.15 -2.78
CA GLU A 116 -0.84 0.86 -2.70
C GLU A 116 -1.10 1.82 -1.52
N PRO A 117 -0.09 2.13 -0.67
CA PRO A 117 -0.28 3.07 0.41
C PRO A 117 -0.47 4.52 -0.10
N LEU A 118 -1.32 5.29 0.59
CA LEU A 118 -1.62 6.70 0.30
C LEU A 118 -0.39 7.57 0.08
N TRP A 119 0.70 7.32 0.83
CA TRP A 119 1.93 8.08 0.66
C TRP A 119 2.55 7.91 -0.73
N LEU A 120 2.44 6.72 -1.33
CA LEU A 120 2.93 6.42 -2.68
C LEU A 120 1.96 6.91 -3.75
N THR A 121 0.65 6.77 -3.53
CA THR A 121 -0.38 7.32 -4.43
C THR A 121 -0.27 8.86 -4.52
N ASN A 122 0.03 9.54 -3.41
CA ASN A 122 0.31 10.98 -3.38
C ASN A 122 1.63 11.33 -4.11
N GLN A 123 2.70 10.54 -3.92
CA GLN A 123 3.98 10.72 -4.62
C GLN A 123 3.85 10.56 -6.15
N ARG A 124 3.08 9.59 -6.62
CA ARG A 124 2.81 9.37 -8.05
C ARG A 124 2.11 10.54 -8.73
N GLN A 125 1.44 11.41 -7.97
CA GLN A 125 0.85 12.67 -8.46
C GLN A 125 1.81 13.88 -8.37
N GLY A 126 3.11 13.63 -8.13
CA GLY A 126 4.15 14.67 -8.09
C GLY A 126 4.22 15.47 -6.79
N MET A 127 3.56 14.98 -5.72
CA MET A 127 3.55 15.59 -4.39
C MET A 127 4.54 14.87 -3.47
N LYS A 128 4.79 15.39 -2.26
CA LYS A 128 5.61 14.71 -1.25
C LYS A 128 4.79 14.21 -0.07
N SER A 129 5.27 13.13 0.55
CA SER A 129 4.61 12.43 1.64
C SER A 129 5.53 12.28 2.86
N GLY A 130 4.99 12.51 4.05
CA GLY A 130 5.67 12.25 5.33
C GLY A 130 5.13 11.02 6.06
N SER A 131 5.96 10.38 6.87
CA SER A 131 5.53 9.33 7.81
C SER A 131 6.23 9.43 9.16
N PHE A 132 5.48 9.16 10.23
CA PHE A 132 5.95 9.05 11.60
C PHE A 132 5.52 7.69 12.17
N TYR A 133 6.49 6.79 12.34
CA TYR A 133 6.32 5.46 12.93
C TYR A 133 5.20 4.61 12.29
N TRP A 134 4.81 4.87 11.04
CA TRP A 134 3.69 4.13 10.46
C TRP A 134 4.18 2.71 10.07
N PRO A 135 3.42 1.65 10.38
CA PRO A 135 3.73 0.29 9.98
C PRO A 135 4.17 0.17 8.51
N ASP A 136 5.32 -0.48 8.28
CA ASP A 136 6.00 -0.62 6.99
C ASP A 136 6.60 0.67 6.35
N ASP A 137 6.65 1.82 7.04
CA ASP A 137 7.14 3.10 6.45
C ASP A 137 8.64 3.11 6.03
N PHE A 138 9.41 2.13 6.51
CA PHE A 138 10.82 1.92 6.21
C PHE A 138 11.09 0.93 5.05
N VAL A 139 10.05 0.25 4.55
CA VAL A 139 10.12 -0.77 3.49
C VAL A 139 9.98 -0.13 2.10
N ALA A 140 10.75 -0.58 1.10
CA ALA A 140 10.70 -0.01 -0.25
C ALA A 140 9.53 -0.52 -1.11
N VAL A 141 8.30 -0.15 -0.73
CA VAL A 141 7.08 -0.47 -1.47
C VAL A 141 7.16 0.08 -2.91
N ASN A 142 7.11 -0.83 -3.90
CA ASN A 142 7.28 -0.55 -5.32
C ASN A 142 8.56 0.26 -5.67
N LYS A 143 9.66 0.03 -4.93
CA LYS A 143 10.95 0.76 -5.03
C LYS A 143 10.88 2.23 -4.57
N SER A 144 9.86 2.59 -3.80
CA SER A 144 9.65 3.92 -3.22
C SER A 144 9.49 3.82 -1.71
N ARG A 145 9.69 4.95 -1.02
CA ARG A 145 9.47 5.16 0.42
C ARG A 145 8.89 6.56 0.63
N PRO A 146 8.26 6.89 1.78
CA PRO A 146 7.89 8.28 2.08
C PRO A 146 9.09 9.22 1.94
N ASP A 147 8.90 10.42 1.38
CA ASP A 147 9.98 11.41 1.18
C ASP A 147 10.67 11.81 2.48
N PHE A 148 9.92 11.72 3.58
CA PHE A 148 10.37 11.99 4.93
C PHE A 148 9.77 10.92 5.83
N ALA A 149 10.61 10.07 6.42
CA ALA A 149 10.17 9.02 7.35
C ALA A 149 10.93 9.13 8.68
N VAL A 150 10.22 8.99 9.80
CA VAL A 150 10.82 8.78 11.13
C VAL A 150 10.67 7.31 11.47
N GLY A 151 11.55 6.50 10.88
CA GLY A 151 11.49 5.05 10.92
C GLY A 151 11.85 4.44 12.29
N SER A 152 11.84 3.11 12.32
CA SER A 152 11.85 2.24 13.51
C SER A 152 13.06 2.38 14.46
N ASN A 153 13.00 3.34 15.38
CA ASN A 153 13.48 3.11 16.76
C ASN A 153 12.73 3.95 17.82
N PRO A 154 11.43 3.71 18.07
CA PRO A 154 10.78 4.12 19.31
C PRO A 154 11.21 3.18 20.45
N THR A 155 12.50 3.23 20.82
CA THR A 155 13.00 2.58 22.04
C THR A 155 12.20 3.09 23.23
N GLU A 156 11.93 2.20 24.19
CA GLU A 156 10.78 2.18 25.12
C GLU A 156 10.51 3.44 26.01
N ARG A 157 11.30 4.50 25.86
CA ARG A 157 11.25 5.75 26.62
C ARG A 157 11.16 7.00 25.75
N ASN A 158 11.51 6.91 24.45
CA ASN A 158 11.84 8.04 23.59
C ASN A 158 11.01 8.14 22.30
N ALA A 159 9.78 7.60 22.29
CA ALA A 159 8.77 7.90 21.26
C ALA A 159 8.22 9.34 21.37
N TYR A 160 9.11 10.31 21.55
CA TYR A 160 8.77 11.73 21.57
C TYR A 160 8.43 12.17 20.15
N PHE A 161 7.15 12.42 19.88
CA PHE A 161 6.75 13.16 18.69
C PHE A 161 7.41 14.53 18.72
N ASP A 162 8.44 14.74 17.89
CA ASP A 162 8.95 16.09 17.67
C ASP A 162 7.89 16.89 16.91
N THR A 163 7.00 17.53 17.67
CA THR A 163 5.99 18.45 17.17
C THR A 163 6.62 19.62 16.41
N LYS A 164 7.90 19.94 16.64
CA LYS A 164 8.66 20.90 15.83
C LYS A 164 9.10 20.30 14.49
N MET A 165 9.32 18.98 14.37
CA MET A 165 9.52 18.30 13.09
C MET A 165 8.21 18.20 12.31
N ILE A 166 7.12 17.80 12.96
CA ILE A 166 5.77 17.82 12.36
C ILE A 166 5.49 19.24 11.84
N HIS A 167 5.69 20.28 12.66
CA HIS A 167 5.51 21.68 12.24
C HIS A 167 6.41 22.07 11.06
N ARG A 168 7.70 21.72 11.07
CA ARG A 168 8.63 21.96 9.96
C ARG A 168 8.14 21.30 8.66
N TRP A 169 7.66 20.06 8.72
CA TRP A 169 7.13 19.33 7.57
C TRP A 169 5.80 19.92 7.08
N LEU A 170 4.89 20.31 7.98
CA LEU A 170 3.65 20.99 7.60
C LEU A 170 3.90 22.34 6.92
N LEU A 171 4.94 23.09 7.31
CA LEU A 171 5.32 24.35 6.66
C LEU A 171 5.96 24.16 5.26
N ASN A 172 6.44 22.96 4.92
CA ASN A 172 6.96 22.64 3.58
C ASN A 172 5.78 22.56 2.58
N PRO A 173 5.75 23.39 1.51
CA PRO A 173 4.64 23.39 0.55
C PRO A 173 4.53 22.10 -0.27
N SER A 174 5.60 21.31 -0.41
CA SER A 174 5.56 20.07 -1.18
C SER A 174 4.91 18.90 -0.46
N ILE A 175 4.91 18.89 0.88
CA ILE A 175 4.35 17.77 1.69
C ILE A 175 2.85 17.98 1.85
N THR A 176 2.03 17.09 1.29
CA THR A 176 0.54 17.19 1.36
C THR A 176 -0.13 16.01 2.05
N PHE A 177 0.52 14.85 2.11
CA PHE A 177 0.09 13.74 2.93
C PHE A 177 1.08 13.49 4.06
N MET A 178 0.58 13.21 5.26
CA MET A 178 1.39 12.75 6.39
C MET A 178 0.65 11.65 7.15
N SER A 179 1.24 10.47 7.26
CA SER A 179 0.75 9.43 8.17
C SER A 179 1.48 9.50 9.51
N ILE A 180 0.74 9.41 10.61
CA ILE A 180 1.27 9.43 11.99
C ILE A 180 0.62 8.28 12.75
N PHE A 181 1.42 7.30 13.14
CA PHE A 181 0.96 6.26 14.05
C PHE A 181 1.48 6.57 15.46
N ILE A 182 0.59 6.53 16.46
CA ILE A 182 0.94 6.71 17.86
C ILE A 182 1.17 5.33 18.49
N PRO A 183 2.42 5.00 18.89
CA PRO A 183 2.71 3.74 19.57
C PRO A 183 2.25 3.78 21.03
N PRO A 184 1.71 2.68 21.57
CA PRO A 184 1.48 2.56 23.01
C PRO A 184 2.81 2.56 23.78
N PRO A 185 2.88 3.18 24.97
CA PRO A 185 4.04 3.03 25.86
C PRO A 185 4.20 1.54 26.25
N PRO A 186 5.37 0.93 26.06
CA PRO A 186 5.50 -0.54 26.18
C PRO A 186 5.69 -1.05 27.62
N VAL A 187 6.07 -0.18 28.56
CA VAL A 187 6.50 -0.57 29.92
C VAL A 187 5.36 -0.61 30.95
N LEU A 188 4.23 0.06 30.69
CA LEU A 188 3.10 0.15 31.61
C LEU A 188 1.87 -0.51 31.00
N ARG A 189 1.40 -1.61 31.60
CA ARG A 189 0.10 -2.26 31.31
C ARG A 189 -0.60 -2.67 32.61
N ASP A 190 -0.55 -1.75 33.57
CA ASP A 190 -1.39 -1.71 34.77
C ASP A 190 -2.85 -1.33 34.43
N SER A 191 -3.68 -1.14 35.47
CA SER A 191 -5.08 -0.70 35.35
C SER A 191 -5.25 0.73 34.82
N GLU A 192 -4.20 1.55 34.86
CA GLU A 192 -4.24 2.98 34.51
C GLU A 192 -3.70 3.25 33.09
N PHE A 193 -2.96 2.32 32.48
CA PHE A 193 -2.43 2.38 31.11
C PHE A 193 -3.38 3.00 30.08
N MET A 194 -4.65 2.60 30.08
CA MET A 194 -5.65 3.11 29.12
C MET A 194 -5.91 4.61 29.31
N TYR A 195 -5.96 5.09 30.55
CA TYR A 195 -6.14 6.51 30.87
C TYR A 195 -4.85 7.29 30.59
N ASN A 196 -3.71 6.82 31.11
CA ASN A 196 -2.39 7.40 30.90
C ASN A 196 -2.05 7.56 29.40
N TYR A 197 -2.45 6.58 28.57
CA TYR A 197 -2.26 6.65 27.12
C TYR A 197 -3.24 7.61 26.43
N VAL A 198 -4.51 7.65 26.84
CA VAL A 198 -5.49 8.59 26.28
C VAL A 198 -5.14 10.04 26.64
N GLU A 199 -4.62 10.31 27.85
CA GLU A 199 -4.11 11.63 28.25
C GLU A 199 -2.89 12.06 27.44
N TYR A 200 -1.93 11.15 27.20
CA TYR A 200 -0.79 11.40 26.30
C TYR A 200 -1.23 11.75 24.88
N VAL A 201 -2.29 11.10 24.36
CA VAL A 201 -2.85 11.44 23.04
C VAL A 201 -3.62 12.78 23.08
N ASP A 202 -4.35 13.11 24.15
CA ASP A 202 -4.98 14.43 24.31
C ASP A 202 -3.92 15.53 24.25
N GLU A 203 -2.81 15.40 24.99
CA GLU A 203 -1.71 16.37 24.98
C GLU A 203 -1.03 16.48 23.61
N PHE A 204 -0.79 15.36 22.93
CA PHE A 204 -0.23 15.36 21.58
C PHE A 204 -1.15 16.10 20.58
N ILE A 205 -2.44 15.79 20.59
CA ILE A 205 -3.44 16.46 19.74
C ILE A 205 -3.57 17.94 20.13
N SER A 206 -3.43 18.29 21.41
CA SER A 206 -3.48 19.67 21.89
C SER A 206 -2.32 20.50 21.33
N ASN A 207 -1.10 20.00 21.49
CA ASN A 207 0.11 20.62 20.94
C ASN A 207 0.02 20.76 19.41
N LEU A 208 -0.47 19.74 18.71
CA LEU A 208 -0.64 19.75 17.25
C LEU A 208 -1.70 20.77 16.79
N LEU A 209 -2.88 20.79 17.40
CA LEU A 209 -3.95 21.75 17.09
C LEU A 209 -3.52 23.18 17.44
N LEU A 210 -2.79 23.40 18.53
CA LEU A 210 -2.23 24.71 18.88
C LEU A 210 -1.25 25.22 17.81
N ILE A 211 -0.37 24.36 17.30
CA ILE A 211 0.56 24.70 16.21
C ILE A 211 -0.20 25.05 14.93
N ILE A 212 -1.18 24.24 14.54
CA ILE A 212 -1.97 24.44 13.32
C ILE A 212 -2.80 25.73 13.43
N LYS A 213 -3.60 25.89 14.49
CA LYS A 213 -4.51 27.03 14.68
C LYS A 213 -3.77 28.38 14.79
N LYS A 214 -2.60 28.42 15.45
CA LYS A 214 -1.77 29.64 15.56
C LYS A 214 -1.09 30.03 14.25
N SER A 215 -0.89 29.09 13.31
CA SER A 215 -0.22 29.37 12.04
C SER A 215 -1.23 29.65 10.93
N SER A 216 -1.32 30.90 10.47
CA SER A 216 -2.23 31.31 9.40
C SER A 216 -2.04 30.52 8.09
N ARG A 217 -0.82 30.02 7.83
CA ARG A 217 -0.48 29.14 6.71
C ARG A 217 -1.04 27.72 6.85
N LEU A 218 -1.28 27.24 8.08
CA LEU A 218 -1.69 25.86 8.37
C LEU A 218 -3.18 25.76 8.76
N ASN A 219 -3.67 26.65 9.63
CA ASN A 219 -5.10 26.75 9.99
C ASN A 219 -6.03 26.90 8.77
N SER A 220 -5.48 27.39 7.65
CA SER A 220 -6.21 27.61 6.41
C SER A 220 -6.09 26.47 5.38
N SER A 221 -5.27 25.44 5.62
CA SER A 221 -4.89 24.40 4.65
C SER A 221 -4.81 22.97 5.19
N VAL A 222 -4.62 22.80 6.50
CA VAL A 222 -4.51 21.49 7.14
C VAL A 222 -5.89 20.96 7.51
N SER A 223 -6.11 19.68 7.21
CA SER A 223 -7.21 18.86 7.72
C SER A 223 -6.62 17.62 8.41
N ILE A 224 -7.34 17.07 9.40
CA ILE A 224 -6.91 15.92 10.19
C ILE A 224 -7.97 14.83 10.09
N ILE A 225 -7.52 13.59 9.87
CA ILE A 225 -8.29 12.37 10.11
C ILE A 225 -7.64 11.71 11.32
N PHE A 226 -8.31 11.72 12.47
CA PHE A 226 -7.86 10.99 13.65
C PHE A 226 -8.68 9.71 13.80
N ILE A 227 -8.02 8.57 14.00
CA ILE A 227 -8.65 7.24 14.14
C ILE A 227 -8.18 6.58 15.44
N GLY A 228 -9.02 6.64 16.47
CA GLY A 228 -8.78 5.96 17.74
C GLY A 228 -9.44 4.59 17.79
N GLY A 229 -8.94 3.72 18.66
CA GLY A 229 -9.57 2.43 18.97
C GLY A 229 -9.22 1.30 17.99
N THR A 230 -8.12 1.45 17.24
CA THR A 230 -7.66 0.51 16.20
C THR A 230 -7.02 -0.79 16.74
N ALA A 231 -6.95 -0.96 18.06
CA ALA A 231 -6.44 -2.17 18.70
C ALA A 231 -7.35 -3.39 18.47
N VAL A 232 -6.89 -4.38 17.70
CA VAL A 232 -7.59 -5.67 17.57
C VAL A 232 -7.38 -6.51 18.84
N VAL A 233 -8.34 -6.44 19.76
CA VAL A 233 -8.33 -7.14 21.06
C VAL A 233 -9.58 -7.99 21.20
N ASN A 234 -9.42 -9.27 21.60
CA ASN A 234 -10.52 -10.20 21.88
C ASN A 234 -11.56 -10.36 20.74
N ASN A 235 -11.14 -10.19 19.48
CA ASN A 235 -11.95 -10.61 18.34
C ASN A 235 -12.18 -12.13 18.40
N GLN A 236 -13.40 -12.58 18.06
CA GLN A 236 -13.87 -13.97 18.21
C GLN A 236 -13.32 -14.92 17.13
N ASN A 237 -12.05 -14.75 16.77
CA ASN A 237 -11.43 -15.44 15.67
C ASN A 237 -10.82 -16.75 16.20
N ASN A 238 -11.06 -17.88 15.53
CA ASN A 238 -10.64 -19.22 15.97
C ASN A 238 -9.12 -19.48 15.82
N PHE A 239 -8.27 -18.46 16.01
CA PHE A 239 -6.81 -18.59 16.00
C PHE A 239 -6.29 -18.94 17.40
N GLU A 240 -5.45 -19.97 17.46
CA GLU A 240 -4.71 -20.30 18.67
C GLU A 240 -3.55 -19.31 18.85
N ALA A 241 -3.44 -18.70 20.04
CA ALA A 241 -2.44 -17.68 20.32
C ALA A 241 -1.08 -18.30 20.69
N VAL A 242 -0.05 -17.98 19.91
CA VAL A 242 1.33 -18.49 20.03
C VAL A 242 2.17 -17.47 20.83
N PRO A 243 2.57 -17.78 22.07
CA PRO A 243 3.22 -16.82 22.96
C PRO A 243 4.73 -16.73 22.67
N ILE A 244 5.13 -15.92 21.68
CA ILE A 244 6.50 -15.83 21.16
C ILE A 244 7.55 -15.58 22.26
N ARG A 245 7.27 -14.71 23.24
CA ARG A 245 8.17 -14.43 24.38
C ARG A 245 8.36 -15.62 25.36
N LYS A 246 7.51 -16.65 25.32
CA LYS A 246 7.74 -17.91 26.06
C LYS A 246 8.68 -18.85 25.32
N ILE A 247 8.86 -18.63 24.01
CA ILE A 247 9.74 -19.38 23.12
C ILE A 247 11.13 -18.70 23.14
N PHE A 248 11.19 -17.45 22.66
CA PHE A 248 12.36 -16.58 22.66
C PHE A 248 12.50 -15.83 24.00
N LYS A 249 12.87 -16.56 25.06
CA LYS A 249 12.77 -16.08 26.47
C LYS A 249 13.70 -14.93 26.83
N GLN A 250 14.88 -14.85 26.21
CA GLN A 250 15.87 -13.81 26.47
C GLN A 250 15.57 -12.47 25.79
N TRP A 251 14.76 -12.48 24.73
CA TRP A 251 14.48 -11.29 23.95
C TRP A 251 13.42 -10.39 24.61
N PRO A 252 13.67 -9.07 24.74
CA PRO A 252 12.68 -8.12 25.23
C PRO A 252 11.54 -7.95 24.21
N VAL A 253 10.40 -7.43 24.67
CA VAL A 253 9.24 -7.18 23.78
C VAL A 253 9.62 -6.23 22.64
N SER A 254 10.49 -5.25 22.90
CA SER A 254 11.05 -4.32 21.91
C SER A 254 11.89 -4.96 20.79
N ALA A 255 12.37 -6.20 20.95
CA ALA A 255 13.03 -6.93 19.85
C ALA A 255 12.02 -7.53 18.87
N PHE A 256 10.75 -7.67 19.25
CA PHE A 256 9.68 -8.14 18.36
C PHE A 256 9.02 -6.94 17.69
N GLY A 257 9.47 -6.66 16.47
CA GLY A 257 8.99 -5.53 15.68
C GLY A 257 7.53 -5.74 15.28
N ASN A 258 6.70 -4.91 15.87
CA ASN A 258 5.38 -4.49 15.43
C ASN A 258 4.87 -3.61 16.56
N HIS A 259 4.18 -2.52 16.25
CA HIS A 259 3.55 -1.71 17.30
C HIS A 259 2.26 -2.36 17.86
N PHE A 260 2.15 -3.69 17.77
CA PHE A 260 0.90 -4.44 17.87
C PHE A 260 1.06 -5.62 18.85
N LYS A 261 0.07 -5.84 19.70
CA LYS A 261 0.03 -6.96 20.68
C LYS A 261 0.15 -8.34 20.02
N GLN A 262 -0.40 -8.49 18.81
CA GLN A 262 -0.46 -9.75 18.06
C GLN A 262 -0.48 -9.52 16.55
N ALA A 263 0.06 -10.47 15.79
CA ALA A 263 0.06 -10.45 14.31
C ALA A 263 0.19 -11.85 13.72
N ARG A 264 -0.24 -12.05 12.46
CA ARG A 264 0.10 -13.25 11.69
C ARG A 264 1.51 -13.21 11.09
N LEU A 265 2.06 -12.00 10.94
CA LEU A 265 3.42 -11.73 10.51
C LEU A 265 4.05 -10.79 11.56
N LEU A 266 4.97 -11.32 12.37
CA LEU A 266 5.67 -10.57 13.41
C LEU A 266 7.12 -10.35 12.95
N GLU A 267 7.64 -9.13 13.10
CA GLU A 267 9.05 -8.89 12.81
C GLU A 267 9.91 -9.28 14.02
N PHE A 268 11.16 -9.62 13.76
CA PHE A 268 12.15 -9.87 14.81
C PHE A 268 13.46 -9.15 14.48
N TRP A 269 13.83 -8.24 15.38
CA TRP A 269 14.98 -7.36 15.35
C TRP A 269 15.94 -7.71 16.50
N PRO A 270 16.59 -8.89 16.46
CA PRO A 270 17.62 -9.22 17.43
C PRO A 270 18.83 -8.26 17.29
N THR A 271 19.48 -7.96 18.41
CA THR A 271 20.77 -7.26 18.40
C THR A 271 21.80 -8.11 17.65
N PRO A 272 22.56 -7.55 16.70
CA PRO A 272 23.62 -8.30 16.03
C PRO A 272 24.62 -8.87 17.04
N ASN A 273 24.94 -10.16 16.90
CA ASN A 273 25.82 -10.96 17.76
C ASN A 273 25.29 -11.32 19.16
N GLU A 274 24.04 -11.01 19.51
CA GLU A 274 23.38 -11.49 20.75
C GLU A 274 22.46 -12.71 20.50
N LEU A 275 22.39 -13.24 19.27
CA LEU A 275 21.72 -14.51 18.96
C LEU A 275 22.56 -15.69 19.44
N GLU A 276 22.02 -16.47 20.37
CA GLU A 276 22.65 -17.70 20.87
C GLU A 276 22.30 -18.93 20.02
N GLU A 277 22.99 -20.06 20.24
CA GLU A 277 22.78 -21.30 19.47
C GLU A 277 21.32 -21.79 19.56
N ASP A 278 20.68 -21.69 20.73
CA ASP A 278 19.26 -22.04 20.90
C ASP A 278 18.30 -21.05 20.20
N ASP A 279 18.64 -19.77 20.04
CA ASP A 279 17.84 -18.84 19.23
C ASP A 279 17.92 -19.20 17.74
N LEU A 280 19.13 -19.49 17.24
CA LEU A 280 19.35 -19.91 15.85
C LEU A 280 18.58 -21.20 15.57
N ARG A 281 18.63 -22.18 16.49
CA ARG A 281 17.79 -23.38 16.42
C ARG A 281 16.29 -23.06 16.41
N LEU A 282 15.80 -22.12 17.23
CA LEU A 282 14.39 -21.70 17.22
C LEU A 282 13.95 -20.98 15.92
N LEU A 283 14.90 -20.46 15.14
CA LEU A 283 14.66 -19.84 13.84
C LEU A 283 14.71 -20.87 12.70
N ASP A 284 15.63 -21.84 12.77
CA ASP A 284 15.89 -22.82 11.70
C ASP A 284 15.10 -24.15 11.86
N GLU A 285 14.75 -24.56 13.08
CA GLU A 285 13.99 -25.80 13.33
C GLU A 285 12.53 -25.69 12.86
N GLN A 286 11.96 -26.82 12.41
CA GLN A 286 10.58 -26.89 11.92
C GLN A 286 9.56 -26.84 13.08
N ASN A 287 9.33 -25.64 13.61
CA ASN A 287 8.35 -25.37 14.66
C ASN A 287 6.90 -25.69 14.17
N PRO A 288 6.00 -26.25 15.01
CA PRO A 288 4.63 -26.57 14.59
C PRO A 288 3.72 -25.34 14.41
N ASP A 289 4.01 -24.23 15.10
CA ASP A 289 3.12 -23.07 15.24
C ASP A 289 3.48 -21.90 14.31
N TYR A 290 4.76 -21.77 13.97
CA TYR A 290 5.27 -20.72 13.07
C TYR A 290 6.35 -21.25 12.11
N PHE A 291 6.85 -20.37 11.24
CA PHE A 291 8.14 -20.54 10.56
C PHE A 291 8.87 -19.18 10.51
N SER A 292 10.20 -19.21 10.46
CA SER A 292 11.04 -18.01 10.31
C SER A 292 11.35 -17.72 8.85
N CYS A 293 11.62 -16.46 8.53
CA CYS A 293 12.01 -16.00 7.21
C CYS A 293 13.17 -15.00 7.31
N SER A 294 14.39 -15.46 7.01
CA SER A 294 15.60 -14.64 6.93
C SER A 294 15.51 -13.64 5.78
N THR A 295 15.45 -12.35 6.10
CA THR A 295 15.48 -11.30 5.05
C THR A 295 16.91 -10.97 4.62
N THR A 296 17.91 -11.44 5.37
CA THR A 296 19.33 -11.39 4.99
C THR A 296 19.59 -12.30 3.80
N GLU A 297 19.07 -13.53 3.83
CA GLU A 297 19.18 -14.47 2.70
C GLU A 297 18.45 -13.93 1.47
N PHE A 298 17.21 -13.45 1.63
CA PHE A 298 16.45 -12.80 0.55
C PHE A 298 17.25 -11.68 -0.14
N ARG A 299 17.92 -10.84 0.64
CA ARG A 299 18.78 -9.75 0.13
C ARG A 299 20.04 -10.25 -0.58
N GLN A 300 20.66 -11.33 -0.10
CA GLN A 300 21.78 -11.99 -0.79
C GLN A 300 21.37 -12.61 -2.13
N GLN A 301 20.17 -13.19 -2.21
CA GLN A 301 19.61 -13.75 -3.45
C GLN A 301 19.11 -12.66 -4.43
N ASN A 302 18.73 -11.48 -3.93
CA ASN A 302 18.16 -10.38 -4.73
C ASN A 302 18.97 -9.06 -4.59
N PRO A 303 20.30 -9.04 -4.84
CA PRO A 303 21.18 -7.91 -4.46
C PRO A 303 20.93 -6.61 -5.24
N ASN A 304 20.21 -6.67 -6.36
CA ASN A 304 19.85 -5.51 -7.19
C ASN A 304 18.44 -4.97 -6.91
N LEU A 305 17.75 -5.49 -5.90
CA LEU A 305 16.41 -5.06 -5.48
C LEU A 305 16.53 -4.09 -4.30
N ASP A 306 16.06 -2.85 -4.43
CA ASP A 306 15.86 -2.02 -3.25
C ASP A 306 14.73 -2.62 -2.41
N THR A 307 15.09 -3.09 -1.21
CA THR A 307 14.15 -3.60 -0.22
C THR A 307 13.71 -2.55 0.80
N GLY A 308 14.41 -1.42 0.86
CA GLY A 308 14.41 -0.58 2.04
C GLY A 308 15.05 -1.30 3.22
N LEU A 309 14.72 -0.86 4.43
CA LEU A 309 15.07 -1.61 5.62
C LEU A 309 14.11 -2.81 5.74
N LEU A 310 14.63 -3.97 6.12
CA LEU A 310 13.84 -5.15 6.46
C LEU A 310 14.34 -5.70 7.81
N PRO A 311 13.44 -6.19 8.68
CA PRO A 311 13.84 -6.87 9.92
C PRO A 311 14.71 -8.08 9.59
N PRO A 312 15.74 -8.40 10.40
CA PRO A 312 16.57 -9.60 10.21
C PRO A 312 15.73 -10.86 9.91
N TYR A 313 14.63 -11.06 10.65
CA TYR A 313 13.68 -12.14 10.44
C TYR A 313 12.23 -11.65 10.46
N TYR A 314 11.37 -12.29 9.67
CA TYR A 314 9.93 -12.33 9.91
C TYR A 314 9.53 -13.69 10.50
N LEU A 315 8.77 -13.69 11.59
CA LEU A 315 8.11 -14.87 12.14
C LEU A 315 6.68 -14.94 11.58
N VAL A 316 6.31 -16.08 11.00
CA VAL A 316 5.06 -16.26 10.25
C VAL A 316 4.17 -17.29 10.93
N ALA A 317 2.97 -16.90 11.36
CA ALA A 317 1.98 -17.80 11.95
C ALA A 317 1.47 -18.83 10.92
N LYS A 318 1.51 -20.12 11.29
CA LYS A 318 0.91 -21.18 10.49
C LYS A 318 -0.63 -21.10 10.51
N SER A 319 -1.28 -21.88 9.65
CA SER A 319 -2.75 -21.86 9.53
C SER A 319 -3.41 -22.18 10.88
N GLY A 320 -4.42 -21.39 11.26
CA GLY A 320 -5.09 -21.51 12.57
C GLY A 320 -4.31 -20.93 13.75
N LYS A 321 -3.14 -20.29 13.54
CA LYS A 321 -2.34 -19.66 14.60
C LYS A 321 -2.28 -18.13 14.46
N ILE A 322 -1.97 -17.43 15.56
CA ILE A 322 -1.57 -16.01 15.57
C ILE A 322 -0.44 -15.78 16.57
N LEU A 323 0.57 -14.98 16.22
CA LEU A 323 1.74 -14.73 17.08
C LEU A 323 1.45 -13.59 18.06
N GLN A 324 1.83 -13.75 19.33
CA GLN A 324 1.61 -12.78 20.40
C GLN A 324 2.94 -12.40 21.07
N GLY A 325 3.28 -11.10 21.03
CA GLY A 325 4.58 -10.59 21.48
C GLY A 325 4.72 -10.42 23.00
N ASN A 326 3.62 -10.18 23.72
CA ASN A 326 3.61 -10.16 25.19
C ASN A 326 2.90 -11.38 25.79
N THR A 327 3.34 -11.83 26.96
CA THR A 327 2.99 -13.13 27.54
C THR A 327 2.64 -13.05 29.02
N ASP A 328 1.99 -11.98 29.46
CA ASP A 328 1.49 -11.81 30.83
C ASP A 328 0.25 -12.69 31.13
N SER A 329 0.38 -13.99 30.89
CA SER A 329 -0.54 -15.02 31.41
C SER A 329 -0.39 -15.21 32.93
N ARG A 330 -0.02 -14.16 33.65
CA ARG A 330 -0.03 -14.03 35.12
C ARG A 330 -1.06 -13.00 35.60
N ASN A 331 -1.46 -12.04 34.75
CA ASN A 331 -2.53 -11.07 35.04
C ASN A 331 -3.71 -11.29 34.07
N PRO A 332 -4.74 -12.07 34.42
CA PRO A 332 -5.92 -12.28 33.58
C PRO A 332 -6.76 -11.01 33.36
N GLU A 333 -6.44 -9.90 34.04
CA GLU A 333 -7.05 -8.58 33.82
C GLU A 333 -6.66 -7.95 32.46
N ILE A 334 -5.51 -8.33 31.87
CA ILE A 334 -5.12 -7.91 30.52
C ILE A 334 -5.99 -8.60 29.43
N THR A 335 -6.72 -9.65 29.79
CA THR A 335 -7.78 -10.25 28.98
C THR A 335 -9.14 -9.56 29.12
N SER A 336 -9.33 -8.65 30.10
CA SER A 336 -10.55 -7.83 30.25
C SER A 336 -10.41 -6.39 29.72
N MET A 337 -9.44 -6.13 28.84
CA MET A 337 -9.45 -4.89 28.04
C MET A 337 -10.76 -4.81 27.23
N PRO A 338 -11.50 -3.69 27.28
CA PRO A 338 -12.78 -3.56 26.60
C PRO A 338 -12.63 -3.68 25.08
N ARG A 339 -13.60 -4.33 24.43
CA ARG A 339 -13.61 -4.51 22.97
C ARG A 339 -13.72 -3.13 22.32
N SER A 340 -12.62 -2.65 21.75
CA SER A 340 -12.55 -1.31 21.17
C SER A 340 -13.24 -1.31 19.80
N SER A 341 -14.21 -0.42 19.63
CA SER A 341 -14.79 -0.09 18.31
C SER A 341 -14.12 1.17 17.79
N PRO A 342 -13.40 1.12 16.65
CA PRO A 342 -12.80 2.30 16.06
C PRO A 342 -13.81 3.42 15.80
N PHE A 343 -13.33 4.64 15.96
CA PHE A 343 -14.04 5.86 15.60
C PHE A 343 -13.12 6.80 14.85
N VAL A 344 -13.70 7.70 14.06
CA VAL A 344 -12.99 8.66 13.22
C VAL A 344 -13.46 10.07 13.57
N LEU A 345 -12.51 10.99 13.76
CA LEU A 345 -12.74 12.42 13.83
C LEU A 345 -12.17 13.08 12.58
N LEU A 346 -13.04 13.73 11.81
CA LEU A 346 -12.70 14.47 10.59
C LEU A 346 -12.72 15.97 10.88
N TRP A 347 -11.54 16.59 10.92
CA TRP A 347 -11.36 18.00 11.28
C TRP A 347 -10.75 18.81 10.14
N GLY A 348 -11.11 20.09 10.04
CA GLY A 348 -10.55 21.02 9.06
C GLY A 348 -11.32 21.05 7.73
N LYS A 349 -10.77 21.77 6.75
CA LYS A 349 -11.54 22.24 5.58
C LYS A 349 -11.92 21.17 4.56
N ALA A 350 -11.26 20.02 4.54
CA ALA A 350 -11.59 18.92 3.62
C ALA A 350 -12.98 18.30 3.92
N PHE A 351 -13.50 18.49 5.13
CA PHE A 351 -14.64 17.76 5.65
C PHE A 351 -15.82 18.68 6.01
N THR A 352 -17.02 18.10 6.05
CA THR A 352 -18.20 18.78 6.59
C THR A 352 -18.25 18.66 8.10
N THR A 353 -18.91 19.61 8.76
CA THR A 353 -19.25 19.55 10.19
C THR A 353 -20.77 19.66 10.39
N SER A 354 -21.57 19.28 9.38
CA SER A 354 -23.03 19.34 9.44
C SER A 354 -23.59 18.34 10.46
N PRO A 355 -24.39 18.76 11.47
CA PRO A 355 -25.04 17.84 12.42
C PRO A 355 -26.01 16.84 11.77
N GLU A 356 -26.42 17.05 10.52
CA GLU A 356 -27.22 16.10 9.74
C GLU A 356 -26.40 14.87 9.31
N VAL A 357 -25.08 15.05 9.16
CA VAL A 357 -24.13 14.06 8.62
C VAL A 357 -23.16 13.54 9.68
N CYS A 358 -22.94 14.30 10.76
CA CYS A 358 -21.91 14.04 11.76
C CYS A 358 -22.50 13.67 13.13
N GLY A 359 -21.93 12.67 13.79
CA GLY A 359 -22.28 12.29 15.17
C GLY A 359 -23.04 10.96 15.30
N PHE A 360 -23.34 10.63 16.57
CA PHE A 360 -23.83 9.33 17.07
C PHE A 360 -25.06 8.74 16.34
N SER A 361 -25.88 9.56 15.70
CA SER A 361 -27.09 9.11 14.99
C SER A 361 -26.79 8.35 13.68
N GLN A 362 -25.56 8.41 13.16
CA GLN A 362 -25.17 7.85 11.87
C GLN A 362 -24.97 6.32 11.85
N SER A 363 -24.80 5.63 12.99
CA SER A 363 -24.52 4.18 12.98
C SER A 363 -25.67 3.32 12.45
N LYS A 364 -26.88 3.89 12.30
CA LYS A 364 -28.06 3.27 11.67
C LYS A 364 -28.15 3.50 10.15
N SER A 365 -27.04 3.83 9.49
CA SER A 365 -27.01 3.99 8.02
C SER A 365 -27.01 2.63 7.32
N ASN A 366 -27.81 2.46 6.25
CA ASN A 366 -27.90 1.22 5.45
C ASN A 366 -26.57 0.74 4.82
N SER A 367 -25.53 1.58 4.87
CA SER A 367 -24.17 1.27 4.46
C SER A 367 -23.20 1.93 5.44
N PRO A 368 -22.79 1.26 6.53
CA PRO A 368 -21.83 1.79 7.49
C PRO A 368 -20.46 1.99 6.83
N ILE A 369 -19.71 3.01 7.29
CA ILE A 369 -18.33 3.26 6.86
C ILE A 369 -17.43 2.09 7.28
N GLN A 370 -16.45 1.78 6.43
CA GLN A 370 -15.43 0.77 6.68
C GLN A 370 -14.05 1.42 6.77
N LEU A 371 -13.10 0.82 7.51
CA LEU A 371 -11.75 1.41 7.67
C LEU A 371 -11.01 1.56 6.34
N TYR A 372 -11.29 0.70 5.36
CA TYR A 372 -10.75 0.81 4.00
C TYR A 372 -11.41 1.91 3.14
N ASP A 373 -12.49 2.57 3.61
CA ASP A 373 -13.04 3.78 2.97
C ASP A 373 -12.21 5.04 3.24
N ILE A 374 -11.29 5.01 4.21
CA ILE A 374 -10.38 6.13 4.48
C ILE A 374 -9.47 6.40 3.28
N TYR A 375 -9.02 5.35 2.58
CA TYR A 375 -8.19 5.47 1.36
C TYR A 375 -8.84 6.32 0.25
N PRO A 376 -10.02 5.98 -0.31
CA PRO A 376 -10.66 6.81 -1.32
C PRO A 376 -11.09 8.19 -0.78
N MET A 377 -11.40 8.32 0.51
CA MET A 377 -11.72 9.61 1.13
C MET A 377 -10.52 10.57 1.12
N VAL A 378 -9.32 10.10 1.51
CA VAL A 378 -8.08 10.89 1.45
C VAL A 378 -7.72 11.23 0.01
N CYS A 379 -7.80 10.24 -0.89
CA CYS A 379 -7.53 10.45 -2.31
C CYS A 379 -8.42 11.55 -2.90
N TRP A 380 -9.74 11.52 -2.67
CA TRP A 380 -10.61 12.60 -3.13
C TRP A 380 -10.30 13.95 -2.45
N ALA A 381 -10.09 13.95 -1.13
CA ALA A 381 -9.86 15.18 -0.36
C ALA A 381 -8.56 15.91 -0.73
N LEU A 382 -7.51 15.18 -1.17
CA LEU A 382 -6.27 15.75 -1.71
C LEU A 382 -6.33 16.02 -3.24
N GLY A 383 -7.41 15.61 -3.92
CA GLY A 383 -7.51 15.69 -5.38
C GLY A 383 -6.61 14.69 -6.12
N LEU A 384 -6.24 13.57 -5.48
CA LEU A 384 -5.47 12.50 -6.11
C LEU A 384 -6.34 11.78 -7.15
N GLN A 385 -5.99 11.98 -8.41
CA GLN A 385 -6.64 11.33 -9.55
C GLN A 385 -6.16 9.87 -9.65
N GLN A 386 -7.00 8.99 -10.20
CA GLN A 386 -6.68 7.57 -10.41
C GLN A 386 -6.14 6.89 -9.13
N PRO A 387 -6.97 6.76 -8.07
CA PRO A 387 -6.64 5.95 -6.90
C PRO A 387 -6.22 4.54 -7.33
N TRP A 388 -5.34 3.90 -6.57
CA TRP A 388 -4.99 2.51 -6.83
C TRP A 388 -6.16 1.58 -6.49
N LEU A 389 -6.03 0.30 -6.86
CA LEU A 389 -6.99 -0.72 -6.48
C LEU A 389 -7.17 -0.76 -4.96
N ASN A 390 -8.41 -0.68 -4.50
CA ASN A 390 -8.81 -0.67 -3.10
C ASN A 390 -10.22 -1.27 -2.92
N TRP A 391 -10.56 -1.71 -1.71
CA TRP A 391 -11.92 -2.16 -1.32
C TRP A 391 -12.84 -1.01 -0.88
N GLY A 392 -12.27 0.19 -0.74
CA GLY A 392 -12.97 1.40 -0.34
C GLY A 392 -14.02 1.86 -1.34
N LYS A 393 -14.98 2.64 -0.83
CA LYS A 393 -16.10 3.19 -1.58
C LYS A 393 -16.31 4.66 -1.28
N LEU A 394 -15.85 5.51 -2.19
CA LEU A 394 -16.11 6.96 -2.18
C LEU A 394 -17.62 7.23 -2.08
N SER A 395 -18.44 6.39 -2.70
CA SER A 395 -19.91 6.39 -2.58
C SER A 395 -20.43 6.33 -1.13
N ARG A 396 -19.78 5.61 -0.20
CA ARG A 396 -20.16 5.57 1.23
C ARG A 396 -19.78 6.85 1.98
N VAL A 397 -18.64 7.44 1.63
CA VAL A 397 -18.01 8.55 2.38
C VAL A 397 -18.19 9.94 1.76
N LYS A 398 -18.74 10.05 0.55
CA LYS A 398 -18.98 11.34 -0.15
C LYS A 398 -19.73 12.40 0.67
N LYS A 399 -20.59 11.96 1.60
CA LYS A 399 -21.34 12.82 2.51
C LYS A 399 -20.43 13.56 3.52
N TYR A 400 -19.30 12.99 3.91
CA TYR A 400 -18.39 13.57 4.92
C TYR A 400 -17.42 14.61 4.32
N LEU A 401 -17.24 14.60 3.00
CA LEU A 401 -16.32 15.48 2.28
C LEU A 401 -16.99 16.82 1.97
N LYS A 402 -16.30 17.95 2.22
CA LYS A 402 -16.85 19.30 2.00
C LYS A 402 -17.12 19.61 0.53
N ASN A 403 -16.22 19.14 -0.33
CA ASN A 403 -16.38 19.18 -1.78
C ASN A 403 -17.01 17.85 -2.22
N HIS A 404 -18.34 17.74 -2.14
CA HIS A 404 -19.05 16.50 -2.46
C HIS A 404 -18.82 16.10 -3.94
N PRO A 405 -18.37 14.87 -4.25
CA PRO A 405 -18.40 14.35 -5.62
C PRO A 405 -19.84 14.15 -6.10
N SER A 406 -20.11 14.47 -7.36
CA SER A 406 -21.35 14.03 -8.03
C SER A 406 -21.32 12.53 -8.33
N ASP A 407 -22.47 11.91 -8.55
CA ASP A 407 -22.53 10.45 -8.77
C ASP A 407 -21.77 9.99 -10.01
N ALA A 408 -21.68 10.82 -11.05
CA ALA A 408 -20.81 10.58 -12.20
C ALA A 408 -19.32 10.60 -11.81
N GLN A 409 -18.90 11.57 -10.99
CA GLN A 409 -17.52 11.64 -10.51
C GLN A 409 -17.16 10.47 -9.58
N VAL A 410 -18.10 9.97 -8.78
CA VAL A 410 -17.93 8.73 -8.00
C VAL A 410 -17.80 7.52 -8.93
N ALA A 411 -18.65 7.41 -9.95
CA ALA A 411 -18.60 6.31 -10.91
C ALA A 411 -17.28 6.28 -11.71
N ASP A 412 -16.76 7.44 -12.14
CA ASP A 412 -15.45 7.54 -12.78
C ASP A 412 -14.30 7.17 -11.83
N PHE A 413 -14.36 7.66 -10.58
CA PHE A 413 -13.33 7.45 -9.55
C PHE A 413 -13.26 6.00 -9.06
N GLU A 414 -14.41 5.32 -8.91
CA GLU A 414 -14.46 3.90 -8.53
C GLU A 414 -14.36 2.93 -9.73
N GLY A 415 -14.74 3.37 -10.94
CA GLY A 415 -15.00 2.49 -12.09
C GLY A 415 -14.09 2.68 -13.32
N GLY A 416 -13.22 3.69 -13.35
CA GLY A 416 -12.44 4.05 -14.55
C GLY A 416 -11.61 2.91 -15.17
N ILE A 417 -11.10 1.97 -14.36
CA ILE A 417 -10.37 0.79 -14.86
C ILE A 417 -11.30 -0.16 -15.64
N ILE A 418 -12.53 -0.37 -15.17
CA ILE A 418 -13.53 -1.24 -15.83
C ILE A 418 -13.96 -0.63 -17.16
N ALA A 419 -14.19 0.69 -17.20
CA ALA A 419 -14.52 1.42 -18.43
C ALA A 419 -13.39 1.32 -19.47
N ALA A 420 -12.13 1.49 -19.06
CA ALA A 420 -10.96 1.36 -19.92
C ALA A 420 -10.79 -0.07 -20.47
N LEU A 421 -10.96 -1.10 -19.65
CA LEU A 421 -10.89 -2.50 -20.07
C LEU A 421 -12.03 -2.87 -21.02
N ALA A 422 -13.26 -2.44 -20.74
CA ALA A 422 -14.40 -2.67 -21.63
C ALA A 422 -14.20 -2.02 -23.01
N LEU A 423 -13.68 -0.78 -23.04
CA LEU A 423 -13.34 -0.08 -24.28
C LEU A 423 -12.22 -0.80 -25.06
N ALA A 424 -11.16 -1.23 -24.38
CA ALA A 424 -10.06 -1.97 -25.02
C ALA A 424 -10.53 -3.33 -25.60
N LEU A 425 -11.39 -4.06 -24.90
CA LEU A 425 -12.01 -5.29 -25.38
C LEU A 425 -12.92 -5.03 -26.59
N ALA A 426 -13.75 -3.97 -26.55
CA ALA A 426 -14.62 -3.59 -27.68
C ALA A 426 -13.81 -3.22 -28.94
N ILE A 427 -12.75 -2.41 -28.80
CA ILE A 427 -11.84 -2.06 -29.91
C ILE A 427 -11.17 -3.33 -30.47
N THR A 428 -10.72 -4.24 -29.60
CA THR A 428 -10.11 -5.51 -30.01
C THR A 428 -11.09 -6.39 -30.78
N PHE A 429 -12.35 -6.47 -30.33
CA PHE A 429 -13.40 -7.25 -30.99
C PHE A 429 -13.75 -6.69 -32.38
N ILE A 430 -13.86 -5.36 -32.51
CA ILE A 430 -14.08 -4.67 -33.79
C ILE A 430 -12.90 -4.91 -34.75
N ALA A 431 -11.66 -4.81 -34.26
CA ALA A 431 -10.47 -5.08 -35.08
C ALA A 431 -10.42 -6.54 -35.58
N CYS A 432 -10.79 -7.51 -34.73
CA CYS A 432 -10.91 -8.92 -35.12
C CYS A 432 -12.02 -9.15 -36.15
N ALA A 433 -13.20 -8.54 -35.96
CA ALA A 433 -14.32 -8.65 -36.90
C ALA A 433 -13.98 -8.07 -38.29
N LEU A 434 -13.35 -6.89 -38.35
CA LEU A 434 -12.88 -6.28 -39.59
C LEU A 434 -11.82 -7.14 -40.29
N LYS A 435 -10.85 -7.67 -39.54
CA LYS A 435 -9.81 -8.58 -40.05
C LYS A 435 -10.39 -9.88 -40.61
N HIS A 436 -11.46 -10.40 -40.00
CA HIS A 436 -12.20 -11.56 -40.49
C HIS A 436 -12.96 -11.24 -41.78
N HIS A 437 -13.74 -10.15 -41.81
CA HIS A 437 -14.53 -9.75 -42.99
C HIS A 437 -13.65 -9.46 -44.22
N LEU A 438 -12.50 -8.79 -44.03
CA LEU A 438 -11.54 -8.54 -45.10
C LEU A 438 -10.91 -9.82 -45.66
N ARG A 439 -10.66 -10.84 -44.81
CA ARG A 439 -10.22 -12.17 -45.27
C ARG A 439 -11.32 -12.90 -46.04
N TYR A 440 -12.57 -12.84 -45.56
CA TYR A 440 -13.72 -13.48 -46.21
C TYR A 440 -13.96 -12.90 -47.62
N ASN A 441 -13.95 -11.57 -47.76
CA ASN A 441 -14.11 -10.90 -49.05
C ASN A 441 -12.91 -11.15 -50.00
N SER A 442 -11.73 -11.45 -49.47
CA SER A 442 -10.55 -11.82 -50.27
C SER A 442 -10.62 -13.24 -50.85
N LEU A 443 -11.58 -14.08 -50.44
CA LEU A 443 -11.74 -15.46 -50.89
C LEU A 443 -12.87 -15.65 -51.92
N HIS A 444 -13.70 -14.63 -52.15
CA HIS A 444 -14.74 -14.63 -53.19
C HIS A 444 -14.56 -13.48 -54.19
N PRO A 445 -13.67 -13.62 -55.19
CA PRO A 445 -13.64 -12.72 -56.34
C PRO A 445 -14.90 -12.92 -57.19
N VAL A 446 -15.85 -11.98 -57.09
CA VAL A 446 -17.05 -11.96 -57.95
C VAL A 446 -16.63 -11.67 -59.40
N GLY A 447 -16.66 -12.70 -60.24
CA GLY A 447 -16.09 -12.71 -61.58
C GLY A 447 -16.88 -11.96 -62.65
N ASN A 448 -16.98 -10.63 -62.54
CA ASN A 448 -17.53 -9.78 -63.61
C ASN A 448 -16.48 -9.53 -64.71
N ASN A 449 -16.32 -10.48 -65.63
CA ASN A 449 -15.52 -10.33 -66.85
C ASN A 449 -16.40 -10.53 -68.09
N MET A 450 -16.76 -9.42 -68.76
CA MET A 450 -17.51 -9.45 -70.01
C MET A 450 -16.74 -8.70 -71.12
N ALA A 451 -16.68 -9.33 -72.30
CA ALA A 451 -16.25 -8.77 -73.58
C ALA A 451 -14.83 -8.14 -73.69
N SER A 452 -13.89 -8.89 -74.27
CA SER A 452 -12.96 -8.34 -75.26
C SER A 452 -12.63 -9.38 -76.33
N VAL A 453 -12.91 -9.07 -77.59
CA VAL A 453 -12.77 -10.00 -78.72
C VAL A 453 -11.46 -9.75 -79.47
N ARG A 454 -10.63 -10.79 -79.62
CA ARG A 454 -9.59 -10.84 -80.67
C ARG A 454 -9.56 -12.19 -81.36
N TYR A 455 -9.78 -12.18 -82.67
CA TYR A 455 -9.62 -13.34 -83.55
C TYR A 455 -8.14 -13.77 -83.66
N LYS A 456 -7.87 -15.07 -83.51
CA LYS A 456 -6.79 -15.77 -84.22
C LYS A 456 -7.23 -17.21 -84.55
N LYS A 457 -6.57 -17.84 -85.55
CA LYS A 457 -7.23 -18.79 -86.47
C LYS A 457 -6.42 -20.07 -86.66
N ARG A 458 -7.05 -21.24 -86.45
CA ARG A 458 -6.51 -22.62 -86.61
C ARG A 458 -5.45 -22.98 -85.54
N ARG A 459 -5.16 -24.26 -85.24
CA ARG A 459 -5.50 -25.55 -85.89
C ARG A 459 -6.31 -26.52 -84.99
N ILE A 460 -6.84 -27.56 -85.63
CA ILE A 460 -7.61 -28.66 -85.03
C ILE A 460 -6.68 -29.83 -84.67
N ARG A 461 -6.89 -30.45 -83.49
CA ARG A 461 -6.95 -31.92 -83.33
C ARG A 461 -7.97 -32.28 -82.24
N ARG A 462 -8.80 -33.29 -82.52
CA ARG A 462 -9.69 -34.04 -81.61
C ARG A 462 -9.02 -35.41 -81.32
N PRO A 463 -9.65 -36.33 -80.57
CA PRO A 463 -10.17 -36.25 -79.19
C PRO A 463 -9.55 -37.38 -78.32
N TRP A 464 -10.13 -37.68 -77.16
CA TRP A 464 -10.42 -39.00 -76.52
C TRP A 464 -10.69 -38.70 -75.02
N LEU A 465 -11.87 -38.94 -74.43
CA LEU A 465 -12.60 -40.19 -74.11
C LEU A 465 -12.01 -40.97 -72.92
N GLY A 466 -12.88 -41.25 -71.94
CA GLY A 466 -12.57 -41.77 -70.59
C GLY A 466 -12.85 -40.71 -69.51
N SER A 467 -13.84 -40.76 -68.60
CA SER A 467 -14.49 -41.83 -67.80
C SER A 467 -13.65 -42.33 -66.62
N VAL A 468 -14.15 -42.63 -65.41
CA VAL A 468 -15.49 -42.46 -64.78
C VAL A 468 -15.33 -42.77 -63.27
N GLN A 469 -16.08 -42.10 -62.36
CA GLN A 469 -16.24 -42.49 -60.93
C GLN A 469 -14.93 -42.58 -60.08
N ALA A 470 -14.92 -42.80 -58.75
CA ALA A 470 -15.81 -42.34 -57.67
C ALA A 470 -15.05 -42.44 -56.30
N SER A 471 -15.70 -41.97 -55.23
CA SER A 471 -15.57 -42.41 -53.82
C SER A 471 -14.18 -42.50 -53.15
N GLY A 472 -14.04 -41.76 -52.03
CA GLY A 472 -13.89 -42.42 -50.73
C GLY A 472 -12.64 -42.13 -49.90
N SER A 473 -12.84 -42.17 -48.57
CA SER A 473 -11.87 -42.23 -47.46
C SER A 473 -10.83 -41.09 -47.34
N LEU A 474 -10.76 -40.31 -46.25
CA LEU A 474 -10.32 -40.68 -44.89
C LEU A 474 -8.96 -41.42 -44.83
N SER A 475 -7.89 -40.69 -44.49
CA SER A 475 -7.11 -40.93 -43.27
C SER A 475 -6.07 -39.83 -43.01
N HIS A 476 -5.71 -39.64 -41.73
CA HIS A 476 -4.43 -39.04 -41.28
C HIS A 476 -3.24 -39.91 -41.79
N HIS A 477 -2.00 -39.43 -41.93
CA HIS A 477 -1.18 -38.88 -40.83
C HIS A 477 -0.03 -37.95 -41.27
N VAL A 478 0.47 -37.19 -40.29
CA VAL A 478 1.64 -36.31 -40.38
C VAL A 478 2.95 -37.08 -40.15
N LEU A 479 3.95 -36.81 -40.97
CA LEU A 479 5.39 -36.93 -40.69
C LEU A 479 6.05 -35.63 -41.23
N LEU A 480 6.90 -34.94 -40.46
CA LEU A 480 8.38 -35.02 -40.47
C LEU A 480 8.99 -34.97 -41.90
N GLY A 481 9.94 -34.07 -42.22
CA GLY A 481 10.59 -33.03 -41.42
C GLY A 481 11.85 -32.47 -42.13
N ASN A 482 12.76 -31.86 -41.36
CA ASN A 482 14.17 -31.55 -41.67
C ASN A 482 14.54 -30.74 -42.94
N HIS A 483 15.01 -29.50 -42.75
CA HIS A 483 16.39 -28.99 -42.95
C HIS A 483 16.31 -27.46 -42.75
N ARG A 484 17.09 -26.79 -41.90
CA ARG A 484 18.54 -26.79 -41.59
C ARG A 484 19.36 -26.09 -42.69
N ASP A 485 20.41 -25.42 -42.21
CA ASP A 485 21.49 -24.71 -42.89
C ASP A 485 21.18 -23.21 -43.12
N ASP A 486 22.12 -22.26 -43.03
CA ASP A 486 23.28 -22.00 -42.15
C ASP A 486 23.94 -20.72 -42.70
N ASN A 487 24.79 -20.05 -41.90
CA ASN A 487 25.55 -18.81 -42.22
C ASN A 487 24.71 -17.51 -42.36
N GLY A 488 25.26 -16.32 -42.09
CA GLY A 488 26.56 -16.02 -41.45
C GLY A 488 27.19 -14.71 -41.94
N PHE A 489 27.69 -13.89 -41.00
CA PHE A 489 28.44 -12.63 -41.21
C PHE A 489 27.69 -11.46 -41.92
N ALA A 490 28.10 -10.19 -41.79
CA ALA A 490 28.71 -9.44 -40.68
C ALA A 490 28.82 -7.94 -41.07
N LEU A 491 28.70 -7.03 -40.09
CA LEU A 491 29.01 -5.59 -40.16
C LEU A 491 28.16 -4.76 -41.17
N ASP A 492 27.98 -3.44 -41.02
CA ASP A 492 28.27 -2.57 -39.86
C ASP A 492 26.97 -1.82 -39.44
N GLU A 493 26.80 -0.52 -39.15
CA GLU A 493 27.65 0.69 -39.14
C GLU A 493 27.06 1.71 -38.10
N SER A 494 27.71 2.86 -37.89
CA SER A 494 27.38 3.83 -36.83
C SER A 494 26.29 4.86 -37.16
N GLU A 495 25.52 5.29 -36.15
CA GLU A 495 25.14 6.70 -35.97
C GLU A 495 25.35 7.10 -34.49
N GLU A 496 25.79 8.35 -34.25
CA GLU A 496 26.10 8.91 -32.93
C GLU A 496 24.96 9.85 -32.47
N GLU A 497 24.67 9.92 -31.16
CA GLU A 497 23.80 10.98 -30.61
C GLU A 497 24.42 11.57 -29.32
N GLU A 498 24.61 12.89 -29.29
CA GLU A 498 25.23 13.61 -28.17
C GLU A 498 24.33 13.63 -26.93
N VAL A 499 24.81 13.04 -25.83
CA VAL A 499 24.18 13.17 -24.50
C VAL A 499 24.96 14.17 -23.67
N LEU A 500 24.38 15.36 -23.47
CA LEU A 500 24.93 16.43 -22.65
C LEU A 500 25.21 15.97 -21.20
N MET A 501 26.49 15.88 -20.82
CA MET A 501 26.87 15.66 -19.42
C MET A 501 26.82 16.97 -18.62
N GLU A 502 25.74 17.19 -17.89
CA GLU A 502 25.72 18.18 -16.82
C GLU A 502 24.93 17.67 -15.59
N ASN A 503 25.41 17.99 -14.38
CA ASN A 503 24.80 17.71 -13.07
C ASN A 503 24.89 16.30 -12.42
N ASP A 504 25.79 15.39 -12.82
CA ASP A 504 26.06 14.16 -12.01
C ASP A 504 26.71 14.43 -10.64
N LEU A 505 27.33 15.61 -10.45
CA LEU A 505 28.00 15.97 -9.19
C LEU A 505 27.04 16.05 -7.99
N SER A 506 25.84 16.63 -8.14
CA SER A 506 24.89 16.73 -7.01
C SER A 506 24.25 15.37 -6.66
N ALA A 507 24.08 14.49 -7.66
CA ALA A 507 23.61 13.12 -7.46
C ALA A 507 24.65 12.21 -6.80
N ARG A 508 25.95 12.54 -6.91
CA ARG A 508 27.04 11.92 -6.13
C ARG A 508 27.19 12.54 -4.74
N GLU A 509 27.10 13.86 -4.61
CA GLU A 509 27.13 14.59 -3.34
C GLU A 509 26.02 14.12 -2.38
N ASN A 510 24.78 13.98 -2.87
CA ASN A 510 23.66 13.50 -2.05
C ASN A 510 23.84 12.04 -1.63
N ARG A 511 24.18 11.13 -2.56
CA ARG A 511 24.42 9.71 -2.24
C ARG A 511 25.61 9.52 -1.29
N ARG A 512 26.59 10.41 -1.34
CA ARG A 512 27.70 10.47 -0.38
C ARG A 512 27.21 10.87 1.02
N ARG A 513 26.38 11.91 1.13
CA ARG A 513 25.79 12.36 2.41
C ARG A 513 24.80 11.34 3.00
N GLU A 514 24.03 10.66 2.16
CA GLU A 514 23.16 9.54 2.59
C GLU A 514 24.00 8.39 3.16
N LYS A 515 25.12 8.04 2.51
CA LYS A 515 26.04 7.03 3.03
C LYS A 515 26.74 7.48 4.31
N GLU A 516 27.28 8.70 4.37
CA GLU A 516 27.94 9.25 5.55
C GLU A 516 26.95 9.37 6.74
N SER A 517 25.66 9.60 6.48
CA SER A 517 24.58 9.54 7.48
C SER A 517 24.30 8.11 7.97
N ALA A 518 24.32 7.10 7.08
CA ALA A 518 24.16 5.69 7.45
C ALA A 518 25.38 5.15 8.23
N ASP A 519 26.60 5.48 7.79
CA ASP A 519 27.83 5.08 8.47
C ASP A 519 27.93 5.75 9.87
N ALA A 520 27.50 7.01 10.02
CA ALA A 520 27.40 7.68 11.31
C ALA A 520 26.32 7.05 12.24
N TYR A 521 25.19 6.61 11.68
CA TYR A 521 24.15 5.89 12.43
C TYR A 521 24.67 4.54 12.96
N ILE A 522 25.45 3.82 12.15
CA ILE A 522 26.12 2.57 12.58
C ILE A 522 27.18 2.85 13.66
N GLN A 523 27.96 3.93 13.56
CA GLN A 523 28.92 4.30 14.62
C GLN A 523 28.23 4.69 15.95
N MET A 524 27.03 5.28 15.90
CA MET A 524 26.22 5.53 17.11
C MET A 524 25.81 4.23 17.82
N LEU A 525 25.59 3.13 17.10
CA LEU A 525 25.25 1.82 17.68
C LEU A 525 26.45 1.10 18.33
N HIS A 526 27.68 1.59 18.12
CA HIS A 526 28.92 0.93 18.58
C HIS A 526 29.74 1.75 19.58
N SER A 527 29.19 2.84 20.13
CA SER A 527 29.85 3.63 21.18
C SER A 527 29.78 2.92 22.55
N PRO A 528 30.92 2.51 23.17
CA PRO A 528 30.89 1.83 24.46
C PRO A 528 30.44 2.79 25.58
N THR A 529 29.56 2.32 26.47
CA THR A 529 29.06 3.08 27.63
C THR A 529 30.10 3.20 28.75
N GLY A 530 31.14 4.00 28.49
CA GLY A 530 32.22 4.26 29.45
C GLY A 530 31.73 4.88 30.75
N ASN A 531 32.02 4.20 31.87
CA ASN A 531 31.68 4.63 33.23
C ASN A 531 32.01 6.10 33.50
N ARG A 532 31.01 6.89 33.91
CA ARG A 532 31.20 8.16 34.62
C ARG A 532 30.38 8.16 35.89
N SER A 533 31.07 8.02 37.01
CA SER A 533 30.53 8.23 38.35
C SER A 533 30.05 9.66 38.52
N ALA A 534 28.82 9.85 39.02
CA ALA A 534 28.32 11.16 39.40
C ALA A 534 28.92 11.61 40.75
N PRO A 535 29.33 12.89 40.90
CA PRO A 535 29.79 13.41 42.18
C PRO A 535 28.60 13.64 43.13
N SER A 536 28.82 13.37 44.42
CA SER A 536 27.84 13.65 45.48
C SER A 536 27.69 15.16 45.72
N LEU A 537 26.46 15.67 45.70
CA LEU A 537 26.14 17.04 46.15
C LEU A 537 25.38 16.99 47.48
N THR A 538 26.03 17.53 48.52
CA THR A 538 25.45 17.72 49.85
C THR A 538 24.59 18.99 49.91
N ARG A 539 23.67 19.03 50.90
CA ARG A 539 22.82 20.19 51.21
C ARG A 539 23.61 21.50 51.35
N ALA A 540 23.05 22.56 50.77
CA ALA A 540 22.76 23.82 51.44
C ALA A 540 21.37 24.29 50.97
#